data_AF-A0A1H4AK83-F1
#
_entry.id   AF-A0A1H4AK83-F1
#
_cell.length_a   1.000
_cell.length_b   1.000
_cell.length_c   1.000
_cell.angle_alpha   90.00
_cell.angle_beta   90.00
_cell.angle_gamma   90.00
#
_symmetry.space_group_name_H-M   'P 1'
#
loop_
_entity.id
_entity.type
_entity.pdbx_description
1 polymer ?
#
loop_
_entity_poly.entity_id
_entity_poly.type
_entity_poly.pdbx_seq_one_letter_code
_entity_poly.pdbx_strand_id
1 'polypeptide(L)'
;MTAIDIVGYLAAALTTAAFAPQVWRTWRSGSARDLSLAMLLAQSSGNALWLAYALGAGAAPLALANGFTFMLVAALVAMKLADRPAAAPAPIVASAALPAEQG
;
A
#
# COMPACT_ATOMS: atom_id res chain seq x y z
N MET A 1 29.03 18.92 2.79
CA MET A 1 27.73 18.58 3.41
C MET A 1 27.49 19.53 4.55
N THR A 2 26.38 20.25 4.51
CA THR A 2 25.93 21.16 5.58
C THR A 2 25.10 20.40 6.62
N ALA A 3 24.83 21.01 7.77
CA ALA A 3 23.90 20.45 8.76
C ALA A 3 22.49 20.24 8.17
N ILE A 4 22.05 21.13 7.28
CA ILE A 4 20.75 21.03 6.58
C ILE A 4 20.73 19.80 5.66
N ASP A 5 21.81 19.52 4.94
CA ASP A 5 21.90 18.34 4.06
C ASP A 5 21.75 17.05 4.86
N ILE A 6 22.38 16.96 6.04
CA ILE A 6 22.28 15.79 6.92
C ILE A 6 20.84 15.59 7.39
N VAL A 7 20.17 16.66 7.83
CA VAL A 7 18.76 16.59 8.23
C VAL A 7 17.89 16.14 7.06
N GLY A 8 18.14 16.67 5.85
CA GLY A 8 17.44 16.25 4.64
C GLY A 8 17.62 14.77 4.33
N TYR A 9 18.84 14.25 4.42
CA TYR A 9 19.12 12.82 4.20
C TYR A 9 18.49 11.92 5.26
N LEU A 10 18.54 12.32 6.53
CA LEU A 10 17.89 11.58 7.62
C LEU A 10 16.36 11.59 7.46
N ALA A 11 15.77 12.73 7.12
CA ALA A 11 14.35 12.84 6.86
C ALA A 11 13.93 11.94 5.68
N ALA A 12 14.67 11.97 4.58
CA ALA A 12 14.42 11.12 3.42
C ALA A 12 14.55 9.62 3.76
N ALA A 13 15.59 9.24 4.50
CA ALA A 13 15.81 7.86 4.92
C ALA A 13 14.69 7.36 5.84
N LEU A 14 14.34 8.13 6.88
CA LEU A 14 13.31 7.76 7.84
C LEU A 14 11.93 7.64 7.20
N THR A 15 11.56 8.60 6.36
CA THR A 15 10.25 8.59 5.68
C THR A 15 10.13 7.45 4.68
N THR A 16 11.19 7.13 3.94
CA THR A 16 11.23 5.97 3.03
C THR A 16 11.18 4.67 3.81
N ALA A 17 12.04 4.53 4.83
CA ALA A 17 12.16 3.30 5.62
C ALA A 17 10.88 2.98 6.41
N ALA A 18 10.06 3.98 6.76
CA ALA A 18 8.80 3.78 7.47
C ALA A 18 7.81 2.85 6.72
N PHE A 19 7.88 2.78 5.39
CA PHE A 19 7.03 1.89 4.59
C PHE A 19 7.54 0.44 4.55
N ALA A 20 8.83 0.19 4.80
CA ALA A 20 9.40 -1.15 4.73
C ALA A 20 8.83 -2.13 5.79
N PRO A 21 8.67 -1.75 7.09
CA PRO A 21 8.00 -2.59 8.08
C PRO A 21 6.55 -2.92 7.69
N GLN A 22 5.85 -1.97 7.05
CA GLN A 22 4.48 -2.18 6.60
C GLN A 22 4.41 -3.17 5.44
N VAL A 23 5.30 -3.06 4.45
CA VAL A 23 5.44 -4.04 3.36
C VAL A 23 5.72 -5.43 3.92
N TRP A 24 6.70 -5.54 4.81
CA TRP A 24 7.07 -6.82 5.41
C TRP A 24 5.92 -7.44 6.21
N ARG A 25 5.21 -6.64 7.03
CA ARG A 25 4.06 -7.11 7.80
C ARG A 25 2.94 -7.62 6.90
N THR A 26 2.56 -6.85 5.87
CA THR A 26 1.50 -7.23 4.92
C THR A 26 1.87 -8.49 4.14
N TRP A 27 3.13 -8.61 3.71
CA TRP A 27 3.62 -9.82 3.05
C TRP A 27 3.59 -11.03 3.98
N ARG A 28 4.02 -10.87 5.23
CA ARG A 28 4.07 -11.94 6.23
C ARG A 28 2.68 -12.41 6.69
N SER A 29 1.72 -11.49 6.80
CA SER A 29 0.33 -11.79 7.18
C SER A 29 -0.52 -12.29 6.02
N GLY A 30 -0.13 -11.98 4.77
CA GLY A 30 -0.92 -12.26 3.58
C GLY A 30 -2.23 -11.45 3.50
N SER A 31 -2.38 -10.43 4.34
CA SER A 31 -3.60 -9.61 4.44
C SER A 31 -3.24 -8.12 4.45
N ALA A 32 -3.91 -7.39 3.56
CA ALA A 32 -3.87 -5.94 3.42
C ALA A 32 -5.23 -5.31 3.71
N ARG A 33 -6.19 -6.06 4.30
CA ARG A 33 -7.57 -5.61 4.53
C ARG A 33 -7.67 -4.28 5.27
N ASP A 34 -6.84 -4.07 6.28
CA ASP A 34 -6.86 -2.88 7.12
C ASP A 34 -6.25 -1.64 6.44
N LEU A 35 -5.60 -1.81 5.28
CA LEU A 35 -5.02 -0.69 4.52
C LEU A 35 -6.07 -0.04 3.61
N SER A 36 -6.18 1.29 3.65
CA SER A 36 -7.01 2.03 2.72
C SER A 36 -6.38 2.04 1.32
N LEU A 37 -7.09 1.48 0.33
CA LEU A 37 -6.64 1.51 -1.07
C LEU A 37 -6.53 2.95 -1.57
N ALA A 38 -7.48 3.82 -1.22
CA ALA A 38 -7.46 5.23 -1.62
C ALA A 38 -6.21 5.95 -1.11
N MET A 39 -5.82 5.70 0.14
CA MET A 39 -4.59 6.26 0.72
C MET A 39 -3.35 5.79 -0.03
N LEU A 40 -3.23 4.49 -0.31
CA LEU A 40 -2.09 3.93 -1.02
C LEU A 40 -2.00 4.46 -2.47
N LEU A 41 -3.13 4.60 -3.16
CA LEU A 41 -3.17 5.16 -4.51
C LEU A 41 -2.80 6.65 -4.52
N ALA A 42 -3.32 7.43 -3.57
CA ALA A 42 -2.97 8.85 -3.44
C ALA A 42 -1.48 9.02 -3.15
N GLN A 43 -0.93 8.25 -2.23
CA GLN A 43 0.50 8.27 -1.91
C GLN A 43 1.35 7.85 -3.12
N SER A 44 1.01 6.75 -3.78
CA SER A 44 1.71 6.27 -4.97
C SER A 44 1.72 7.33 -6.09
N SER A 45 0.57 7.93 -6.35
CA SER A 45 0.44 9.00 -7.36
C SER A 45 1.25 10.25 -6.99
N GLY A 46 1.19 10.66 -5.71
CA GLY A 46 1.99 11.78 -5.22
C GLY A 46 3.49 11.56 -5.36
N ASN A 47 3.98 10.37 -5.00
CA ASN A 47 5.39 10.01 -5.17
C ASN A 47 5.82 9.95 -6.65
N ALA A 48 4.96 9.47 -7.54
CA ALA A 48 5.23 9.48 -8.98
C ALA A 48 5.37 10.91 -9.52
N LEU A 49 4.48 11.82 -9.10
CA LEU A 49 4.54 13.24 -9.47
C LEU A 49 5.80 13.91 -8.92
N TRP A 50 6.15 13.67 -7.65
CA TRP A 50 7.37 14.19 -7.05
C TRP A 50 8.64 13.64 -7.71
N LEU A 51 8.65 12.36 -8.10
CA LEU A 51 9.74 11.76 -8.84
C LEU A 51 9.91 12.43 -10.21
N ALA A 52 8.83 12.60 -10.96
CA ALA A 52 8.86 13.28 -12.26
C ALA A 52 9.37 14.73 -12.13
N TYR A 53 8.88 15.46 -11.13
CA TYR A 53 9.35 16.80 -10.79
C TYR A 53 10.85 16.81 -10.46
N ALA A 54 11.31 15.92 -9.58
CA ALA A 54 12.71 15.88 -9.14
C ALA A 54 13.68 15.55 -10.28
N LEU A 55 13.28 14.65 -11.20
CA LEU A 55 14.05 14.35 -12.41
C LEU A 55 14.15 15.58 -13.32
N GLY A 56 13.03 16.27 -13.57
CA GLY A 56 13.01 17.50 -14.37
C GLY A 56 13.81 18.66 -13.74
N ALA A 57 13.87 18.70 -12.40
CA ALA A 57 14.62 19.69 -11.65
C ALA A 57 16.11 19.33 -11.43
N GLY A 58 16.58 18.15 -11.87
CA GLY A 58 17.94 17.67 -11.59
C GLY A 58 18.22 17.42 -10.11
N ALA A 59 17.18 17.27 -9.27
CA ALA A 59 17.29 17.11 -7.83
C ALA A 59 17.49 15.63 -7.45
N ALA A 60 18.70 15.11 -7.68
CA ALA A 60 19.00 13.67 -7.51
C ALA A 60 18.62 13.09 -6.13
N PRO A 61 18.88 13.74 -4.98
CA PRO A 61 18.48 13.20 -3.68
C PRO A 61 16.96 13.07 -3.52
N LEU A 62 16.21 14.05 -4.02
CA LEU A 62 14.74 14.05 -3.96
C LEU A 62 14.16 12.97 -4.88
N ALA A 63 14.77 12.77 -6.06
CA ALA A 63 14.40 11.72 -6.99
C ALA A 63 14.62 10.33 -6.39
N LEU A 64 15.78 10.09 -5.77
CA LEU A 64 16.08 8.82 -5.10
C LEU A 64 15.08 8.53 -3.98
N ALA A 65 14.84 9.49 -3.08
CA ALA A 65 13.92 9.32 -1.97
C ALA A 65 12.49 8.97 -2.43
N ASN A 66 11.96 9.72 -3.41
CA ASN A 66 10.63 9.46 -3.94
C ASN A 66 10.55 8.17 -4.74
N GLY A 67 11.60 7.80 -5.47
CA GLY A 67 11.68 6.54 -6.21
C GLY A 67 11.63 5.32 -5.30
N PHE A 68 12.42 5.29 -4.22
CA PHE A 68 12.36 4.18 -3.26
C PHE A 68 11.00 4.09 -2.55
N THR A 69 10.47 5.23 -2.13
CA THR A 69 9.14 5.27 -1.49
C THR A 69 8.04 4.81 -2.46
N PHE A 70 8.09 5.26 -3.72
CA PHE A 70 7.16 4.82 -4.76
C PHE A 70 7.18 3.30 -4.93
N MET A 71 8.36 2.67 -4.99
CA MET A 71 8.48 1.21 -5.11
C MET A 71 7.84 0.47 -3.92
N LEU A 72 8.08 0.94 -2.68
CA LEU A 72 7.49 0.33 -1.48
C LEU A 72 5.97 0.47 -1.44
N VAL A 73 5.44 1.66 -1.76
CA VAL A 73 4.00 1.91 -1.77
C VAL A 73 3.32 1.16 -2.93
N ALA A 74 3.95 1.08 -4.10
CA ALA A 74 3.45 0.29 -5.23
C ALA A 74 3.35 -1.20 -4.87
N ALA A 75 4.31 -1.75 -4.12
CA ALA A 75 4.22 -3.11 -3.59
C ALA A 75 3.02 -3.28 -2.63
N LEU A 76 2.75 -2.31 -1.76
CA LEU A 76 1.56 -2.32 -0.89
C LEU A 76 0.25 -2.28 -1.70
N VAL A 77 0.19 -1.46 -2.77
CA VAL A 77 -0.97 -1.44 -3.68
C VAL A 77 -1.15 -2.81 -4.33
N ALA A 78 -0.08 -3.42 -4.85
CA ALA A 78 -0.15 -4.74 -5.47
C ALA A 78 -0.66 -5.81 -4.50
N MET A 79 -0.13 -5.83 -3.26
CA MET A 79 -0.61 -6.74 -2.22
C MET A 79 -2.08 -6.47 -1.85
N LYS A 80 -2.48 -5.19 -1.77
CA LYS A 80 -3.88 -4.81 -1.49
C LYS A 80 -4.86 -5.27 -2.56
N LEU A 81 -4.46 -5.20 -3.83
CA LEU A 81 -5.29 -5.66 -4.95
C LEU A 81 -5.32 -7.19 -5.06
N ALA A 82 -4.27 -7.88 -4.61
CA ALA A 82 -4.22 -9.34 -4.57
C ALA A 82 -5.03 -9.95 -3.42
N ASP A 83 -5.17 -9.23 -2.30
CA ASP A 83 -5.98 -9.63 -1.14
C ASP A 83 -7.48 -9.56 -1.46
N ARG A 84 -8.02 -10.68 -1.96
CA ARG A 84 -9.43 -10.81 -2.31
C ARG A 84 -10.31 -10.73 -1.05
N PRO A 85 -11.47 -10.05 -1.12
CA PRO A 85 -12.47 -10.17 -0.07
C PRO A 85 -12.80 -11.65 0.15
N ALA A 86 -12.91 -12.09 1.41
CA ALA A 86 -13.40 -13.43 1.69
C ALA A 86 -14.77 -13.58 1.02
N ALA A 87 -14.99 -14.71 0.34
CA ALA A 87 -16.30 -15.01 -0.22
C ALA A 87 -17.35 -14.81 0.88
N ALA A 88 -18.44 -14.08 0.56
CA ALA A 88 -19.51 -13.86 1.52
C ALA A 88 -20.00 -15.23 2.04
N PRO A 89 -20.26 -15.38 3.35
CA PRO A 89 -20.80 -16.63 3.87
C PRO A 89 -22.07 -17.00 3.12
N ALA A 90 -22.20 -18.28 2.74
CA ALA A 90 -23.35 -18.77 2.02
C ALA A 90 -24.65 -18.40 2.78
N PRO A 91 -25.70 -17.93 2.09
CA PRO A 91 -26.94 -17.55 2.76
C PRO A 91 -27.50 -18.74 3.56
N ILE A 92 -27.83 -18.51 4.84
CA ILE A 92 -28.30 -19.51 5.82
C ILE A 92 -29.64 -20.18 5.41
N VAL A 93 -30.21 -19.81 4.27
CA VAL A 93 -31.59 -20.13 3.86
C VAL A 93 -31.77 -21.54 3.27
N ALA A 94 -30.71 -22.34 3.09
CA ALA A 94 -30.84 -23.68 2.51
C ALA A 94 -31.44 -24.75 3.45
N SER A 95 -31.74 -24.44 4.72
CA SER A 95 -32.25 -25.40 5.70
C SER A 95 -33.74 -25.23 6.07
N ALA A 96 -34.52 -24.45 5.33
CA ALA A 96 -35.93 -24.19 5.66
C ALA A 96 -36.94 -24.69 4.61
N ALA A 97 -36.49 -25.37 3.55
CA ALA A 97 -37.38 -26.04 2.61
C ALA A 97 -37.58 -27.52 3.03
N LEU A 98 -38.27 -27.74 4.15
CA LEU A 98 -38.90 -29.04 4.40
C LEU A 98 -40.23 -29.04 3.62
N PRO A 99 -40.44 -29.96 2.68
CA PRO A 99 -41.73 -30.07 2.01
C PRO A 99 -42.79 -30.45 3.04
N ALA A 100 -43.74 -29.55 3.25
CA ALA A 100 -45.11 -29.96 3.53
C ALA A 100 -45.56 -30.89 2.40
N GLU A 101 -46.49 -31.81 2.69
CA GLU A 101 -47.12 -32.78 1.77
C GLU A 101 -46.52 -34.20 1.81
N GLN A 102 -46.84 -34.95 2.87
CA GLN A 102 -47.32 -36.33 2.68
C GLN A 102 -48.54 -36.52 3.59
N GLY A 103 -49.72 -36.50 2.96
CA GLY A 103 -50.98 -36.96 3.53
C GLY A 103 -51.11 -38.48 3.47
#